data_AF-A0A662P4V1-F1
#
_entry.id   AF-A0A662P4V1-F1
#
_cell.length_a   1.000
_cell.length_b   1.000
_cell.length_c   1.000
_cell.angle_alpha   90.00
_cell.angle_beta   90.00
_cell.angle_gamma   90.00
#
_symmetry.space_group_name_H-M   'P 1'
#
loop_
_entity.id
_entity.type
_entity.pdbx_description
1 polymer ?
#
loop_
_entity_poly.entity_id
_entity_poly.type
_entity_poly.pdbx_seq_one_letter_code
_entity_poly.pdbx_strand_id
1 'polypeptide(L)'
;SYIPRLLEKLEEIVTPYTTKDYYEKTMYTSVLRGFLDNNRENKILIIYGTQNPDPTGTEHDKKFAEEFTSWFLPLGIETTVMADIDVIEKDLSQYNFILIGGPVANKITKELNENLPIRFKNVNGVWGLEHNLPEDTLVFSGFYDKLVKSIEKERYEDPNIGVMEAFRNPYNEEKYGVLIAGNAREGTDNTVKIKLGASWFAVSYQINDSEKIYEQGFYHR
;
A
#
# COMPACT_ATOMS: atom_id res chain seq x y z
N SER A 1 28.46 -13.35 -34.96
CA SER A 1 28.01 -11.95 -34.74
C SER A 1 27.99 -11.67 -33.23
N TYR A 2 27.92 -10.40 -32.82
CA TYR A 2 28.02 -9.98 -31.41
C TYR A 2 26.84 -10.44 -30.55
N ILE A 3 25.61 -10.44 -31.11
CA ILE A 3 24.38 -10.74 -30.36
C ILE A 3 24.31 -12.21 -29.88
N PRO A 4 24.60 -13.25 -30.68
CA PRO A 4 24.58 -14.63 -30.20
C PRO A 4 25.57 -14.93 -29.06
N ARG A 5 26.78 -14.37 -29.11
CA ARG A 5 27.79 -14.52 -28.03
C ARG A 5 27.40 -13.79 -26.75
N LEU A 6 26.64 -12.70 -26.87
CA LEU A 6 26.10 -11.99 -25.70
C LEU A 6 24.99 -12.82 -25.02
N LEU A 7 24.16 -13.51 -25.82
CA LEU A 7 23.11 -14.39 -25.32
C LEU A 7 23.68 -15.63 -24.62
N GLU A 8 24.69 -16.29 -25.20
CA GLU A 8 25.40 -17.42 -24.55
C GLU A 8 26.01 -17.02 -23.20
N LYS A 9 26.68 -15.86 -23.15
CA LYS A 9 27.22 -15.34 -21.88
C LYS A 9 26.13 -14.98 -20.88
N LEU A 10 24.99 -14.45 -21.33
CA LEU A 10 23.87 -14.17 -20.43
C LEU A 10 23.29 -15.47 -19.87
N GLU A 11 23.19 -16.55 -20.66
CA GLU A 11 22.77 -17.88 -20.19
C GLU A 11 23.77 -18.49 -19.18
N GLU A 12 25.07 -18.24 -19.31
CA GLU A 12 26.09 -18.69 -18.34
C GLU A 12 26.03 -17.96 -16.99
N ILE A 13 25.52 -16.72 -16.96
CA ILE A 13 25.52 -15.85 -15.76
C ILE A 13 24.14 -15.81 -15.11
N VAL A 14 23.08 -16.01 -15.88
CA VAL A 14 21.70 -16.05 -15.38
C VAL A 14 21.42 -17.47 -14.90
N THR A 15 21.50 -17.68 -13.58
CA THR A 15 20.92 -18.86 -12.93
C THR A 15 19.50 -19.07 -13.47
N PRO A 16 19.10 -20.29 -13.89
CA PRO A 16 17.76 -20.51 -14.42
C PRO A 16 16.74 -20.23 -13.32
N TYR A 17 16.21 -19.02 -13.33
CA TYR A 17 15.00 -18.69 -12.60
C TYR A 17 13.85 -19.33 -13.36
N THR A 18 12.91 -19.93 -12.64
CA THR A 18 11.59 -20.09 -13.25
C THR A 18 11.08 -18.70 -13.60
N THR A 19 10.22 -18.57 -14.62
CA THR A 19 9.58 -17.28 -14.91
C THR A 19 8.90 -16.70 -13.67
N LYS A 20 8.43 -17.56 -12.76
CA LYS A 20 7.91 -17.21 -11.45
C LYS A 20 8.99 -16.63 -10.53
N ASP A 21 10.14 -17.30 -10.34
CA ASP A 21 11.23 -16.78 -9.50
C ASP A 21 11.78 -15.46 -10.02
N TYR A 22 11.92 -15.31 -11.34
CA TYR A 22 12.38 -14.05 -11.93
C TYR A 22 11.35 -12.96 -11.70
N TYR A 23 10.07 -13.25 -11.92
CA TYR A 23 8.97 -12.31 -11.66
C TYR A 23 8.94 -11.89 -10.18
N GLU A 24 8.97 -12.85 -9.25
CA GLU A 24 8.97 -12.61 -7.81
C GLU A 24 10.19 -11.79 -7.36
N LYS A 25 11.39 -12.07 -7.90
CA LYS A 25 12.64 -11.35 -7.58
C LYS A 25 12.85 -10.03 -8.32
N THR A 26 12.01 -9.67 -9.28
CA THR A 26 12.21 -8.43 -10.06
C THR A 26 11.04 -7.49 -10.00
N MET A 27 9.85 -7.98 -9.61
CA MET A 27 8.66 -7.16 -9.54
C MET A 27 8.42 -6.64 -8.12
N TYR A 28 8.59 -5.34 -7.98
CA TYR A 28 8.30 -4.61 -6.76
C TYR A 28 6.78 -4.54 -6.52
N THR A 29 6.37 -4.48 -5.25
CA THR A 29 4.96 -4.31 -4.87
C THR A 29 4.56 -2.87 -5.18
N SER A 30 3.39 -2.62 -5.77
CA SER A 30 2.92 -1.25 -6.04
C SER A 30 1.44 -1.10 -5.77
N VAL A 31 0.99 0.13 -5.50
CA VAL A 31 -0.44 0.43 -5.30
C VAL A 31 -1.27 0.01 -6.51
N LEU A 32 -0.75 0.28 -7.72
CA LEU A 32 -1.41 -0.13 -8.95
C LEU A 32 -1.56 -1.67 -9.05
N ARG A 33 -0.57 -2.42 -8.56
CA ARG A 33 -0.66 -3.89 -8.47
C ARG A 33 -1.67 -4.33 -7.43
N GLY A 34 -1.68 -3.68 -6.27
CA GLY A 34 -2.71 -3.89 -5.26
C GLY A 34 -4.12 -3.81 -5.85
N PHE A 35 -4.32 -2.92 -6.80
CA PHE A 35 -5.60 -2.75 -7.49
C PHE A 35 -5.82 -3.75 -8.64
N LEU A 36 -4.81 -3.98 -9.48
CA LEU A 36 -5.00 -4.63 -10.79
C LEU A 36 -4.30 -5.98 -10.95
N ASP A 37 -3.20 -6.21 -10.25
CA ASP A 37 -2.33 -7.38 -10.46
C ASP A 37 -2.84 -8.59 -9.70
N ASN A 38 -2.74 -9.75 -10.37
CA ASN A 38 -3.35 -11.02 -9.96
C ASN A 38 -4.82 -10.96 -9.47
N ASN A 39 -5.54 -9.92 -9.90
CA ASN A 39 -6.98 -9.75 -9.70
C ASN A 39 -7.76 -10.43 -10.83
N ARG A 40 -7.60 -11.75 -10.96
CA ARG A 40 -8.22 -12.54 -12.04
C ARG A 40 -9.75 -12.56 -11.94
N GLU A 41 -10.25 -12.37 -10.74
CA GLU A 41 -11.67 -12.35 -10.40
C GLU A 41 -12.32 -11.01 -10.76
N ASN A 42 -11.52 -9.98 -11.10
CA ASN A 42 -11.95 -8.59 -11.26
C ASN A 42 -12.78 -8.11 -10.07
N LYS A 43 -12.36 -8.47 -8.85
CA LYS A 43 -13.04 -8.16 -7.59
C LYS A 43 -12.07 -7.54 -6.58
N ILE A 44 -12.51 -6.50 -5.90
CA ILE A 44 -11.77 -5.88 -4.80
C ILE A 44 -12.67 -5.76 -3.58
N LEU A 45 -12.12 -6.11 -2.42
CA LEU A 45 -12.76 -5.88 -1.13
C LEU A 45 -12.25 -4.57 -0.53
N ILE A 46 -13.12 -3.62 -0.24
CA ILE A 46 -12.80 -2.35 0.42
C ILE A 46 -13.32 -2.42 1.86
N ILE A 47 -12.44 -2.18 2.83
CA ILE A 47 -12.70 -2.42 4.24
C ILE A 47 -12.53 -1.12 5.01
N TYR A 48 -13.61 -0.62 5.60
CA TYR A 48 -13.59 0.56 6.47
C TYR A 48 -13.54 0.17 7.95
N GLY A 49 -12.92 1.03 8.75
CA GLY A 49 -12.82 0.82 10.19
C GLY A 49 -14.08 1.19 10.95
N THR A 50 -14.47 0.40 11.96
CA THR A 50 -15.58 0.74 12.87
C THR A 50 -15.15 1.06 14.28
N GLN A 51 -13.84 1.13 14.55
CA GLN A 51 -13.27 1.35 15.89
C GLN A 51 -12.92 2.82 16.15
N ASN A 52 -13.34 3.73 15.27
CA ASN A 52 -13.05 5.15 15.42
C ASN A 52 -13.65 5.67 16.73
N PRO A 53 -12.84 6.28 17.62
CA PRO A 53 -13.33 6.78 18.92
C PRO A 53 -14.33 7.93 18.76
N ASP A 54 -14.30 8.63 17.63
CA ASP A 54 -15.33 9.58 17.24
C ASP A 54 -16.34 8.89 16.30
N PRO A 55 -17.63 8.77 16.70
CA PRO A 55 -18.67 8.12 15.90
C PRO A 55 -18.86 8.70 14.50
N THR A 56 -18.55 9.99 14.30
CA THR A 56 -18.61 10.61 12.96
C THR A 56 -17.49 10.13 12.04
N GLY A 57 -16.41 9.60 12.63
CA GLY A 57 -15.29 9.01 11.90
C GLY A 57 -15.64 7.69 11.24
N THR A 58 -16.43 6.83 11.89
CA THR A 58 -16.87 5.58 11.28
C THR A 58 -17.75 5.83 10.05
N GLU A 59 -18.71 6.74 10.15
CA GLU A 59 -19.55 7.13 9.00
C GLU A 59 -18.72 7.79 7.89
N HIS A 60 -17.70 8.56 8.26
CA HIS A 60 -16.77 9.15 7.31
C HIS A 60 -15.97 8.07 6.55
N ASP A 61 -15.36 7.13 7.27
CA ASP A 61 -14.54 6.06 6.68
C ASP A 61 -15.40 5.14 5.78
N LYS A 62 -16.63 4.85 6.20
CA LYS A 62 -17.62 4.12 5.39
C LYS A 62 -17.98 4.86 4.11
N LYS A 63 -18.39 6.13 4.23
CA LYS A 63 -18.76 6.95 3.07
C LYS A 63 -17.58 7.04 2.09
N PHE A 64 -16.36 7.19 2.61
CA PHE A 64 -15.17 7.20 1.78
C PHE A 64 -14.99 5.86 1.03
N ALA A 65 -15.11 4.72 1.73
CA ALA A 65 -15.04 3.40 1.10
C ALA A 65 -16.07 3.22 -0.02
N GLU A 66 -17.31 3.66 0.20
CA GLU A 66 -18.40 3.63 -0.78
C GLU A 66 -18.10 4.54 -1.98
N GLU A 67 -17.62 5.77 -1.78
CA GLU A 67 -17.27 6.69 -2.87
C GLU A 67 -16.08 6.17 -3.68
N PHE A 68 -15.09 5.55 -3.01
CA PHE A 68 -13.87 5.04 -3.64
C PHE A 68 -14.14 3.91 -4.65
N THR A 69 -15.26 3.20 -4.52
CA THR A 69 -15.73 2.21 -5.53
C THR A 69 -15.82 2.79 -6.94
N SER A 70 -16.14 4.08 -7.06
CA SER A 70 -16.30 4.77 -8.34
C SER A 70 -15.02 4.82 -9.17
N TRP A 71 -13.85 4.70 -8.54
CA TRP A 71 -12.57 4.64 -9.25
C TRP A 71 -12.40 3.33 -10.05
N PHE A 72 -12.99 2.24 -9.56
CA PHE A 72 -12.89 0.91 -10.14
C PHE A 72 -13.95 0.63 -11.21
N LEU A 73 -15.07 1.37 -11.17
CA LEU A 73 -16.18 1.19 -12.10
C LEU A 73 -15.75 1.31 -13.59
N PRO A 74 -14.97 2.32 -14.04
CA PRO A 74 -14.51 2.42 -15.42
C PRO A 74 -13.55 1.30 -15.83
N LEU A 75 -12.93 0.62 -14.86
CA LEU A 75 -12.01 -0.49 -15.07
C LEU A 75 -12.73 -1.85 -15.15
N GLY A 76 -14.04 -1.88 -14.94
CA GLY A 76 -14.84 -3.10 -14.94
C GLY A 76 -14.57 -4.02 -13.75
N ILE A 77 -14.02 -3.47 -12.66
CA ILE A 77 -13.73 -4.20 -11.43
C ILE A 77 -14.92 -4.06 -10.48
N GLU A 78 -15.45 -5.19 -10.01
CA GLU A 78 -16.51 -5.26 -9.01
C GLU A 78 -15.93 -4.99 -7.61
N THR A 79 -16.57 -4.12 -6.85
CA THR A 79 -16.13 -3.78 -5.50
C THR A 79 -17.15 -4.21 -4.46
N THR A 80 -16.69 -4.83 -3.38
CA THR A 80 -17.50 -5.08 -2.18
C THR A 80 -16.99 -4.19 -1.05
N VAL A 81 -17.89 -3.50 -0.35
CA VAL A 81 -17.54 -2.66 0.81
C VAL A 81 -17.99 -3.37 2.09
N MET A 82 -17.08 -3.55 3.06
CA MET A 82 -17.36 -4.22 4.33
C MET A 82 -16.78 -3.45 5.52
N ALA A 83 -17.42 -3.59 6.68
CA ALA A 83 -16.83 -3.18 7.95
C ALA A 83 -15.72 -4.14 8.35
N ASP A 84 -14.64 -3.64 8.95
CA ASP A 84 -13.53 -4.42 9.48
C ASP A 84 -13.96 -5.54 10.46
N ILE A 85 -15.03 -5.33 11.23
CA ILE A 85 -15.58 -6.32 12.16
C ILE A 85 -16.33 -7.48 11.48
N ASP A 86 -16.81 -7.28 10.25
CA ASP A 86 -17.59 -8.27 9.50
C ASP A 86 -16.71 -9.12 8.57
N VAL A 87 -15.45 -8.70 8.35
CA VAL A 87 -14.49 -9.39 7.49
C VAL A 87 -13.91 -10.61 8.19
N ILE A 88 -13.87 -11.73 7.47
CA ILE A 88 -13.19 -12.95 7.91
C ILE A 88 -11.96 -13.25 7.05
N GLU A 89 -11.06 -14.11 7.54
CA GLU A 89 -9.83 -14.52 6.84
C GLU A 89 -10.09 -15.07 5.42
N LYS A 90 -11.23 -15.74 5.23
CA LYS A 90 -11.64 -16.22 3.91
C LYS A 90 -11.84 -15.07 2.91
N ASP A 91 -12.37 -13.93 3.35
CA ASP A 91 -12.55 -12.77 2.48
C ASP A 91 -11.19 -12.16 2.14
N LEU A 92 -10.31 -12.06 3.14
CA LEU A 92 -8.95 -11.51 3.00
C LEU A 92 -8.06 -12.38 2.10
N SER A 93 -8.22 -13.71 2.10
CA SER A 93 -7.41 -14.62 1.27
C SER A 93 -7.90 -14.74 -0.18
N GLN A 94 -9.17 -14.42 -0.45
CA GLN A 94 -9.77 -14.57 -1.79
C GLN A 94 -9.56 -13.37 -2.70
N TYR A 95 -9.52 -12.17 -2.14
CA TYR A 95 -9.49 -10.92 -2.92
C TYR A 95 -8.23 -10.12 -2.66
N ASN A 96 -7.87 -9.27 -3.63
CA ASN A 96 -7.12 -8.09 -3.25
C ASN A 96 -8.03 -7.20 -2.41
N PHE A 97 -7.46 -6.56 -1.39
CA PHE A 97 -8.26 -5.74 -0.48
C PHE A 97 -7.63 -4.38 -0.20
N ILE A 98 -8.48 -3.44 0.19
CA ILE A 98 -8.11 -2.08 0.52
C ILE A 98 -8.57 -1.80 1.94
N LEU A 99 -7.64 -1.42 2.81
CA LEU A 99 -7.90 -1.00 4.17
C LEU A 99 -8.00 0.52 4.23
N ILE A 100 -9.07 1.01 4.85
CA ILE A 100 -9.29 2.42 5.12
C ILE A 100 -9.23 2.63 6.63
N GLY A 101 -8.35 3.55 7.03
CA GLY A 101 -8.17 3.94 8.42
C GLY A 101 -6.97 3.26 9.09
N GLY A 102 -6.33 4.01 9.99
CA GLY A 102 -5.19 3.56 10.78
C GLY A 102 -5.57 2.55 11.87
N PRO A 103 -4.60 2.05 12.66
CA PRO A 103 -4.80 0.98 13.64
C PRO A 103 -5.72 1.34 14.82
N VAL A 104 -6.06 2.62 14.99
CA VAL A 104 -7.06 3.06 15.97
C VAL A 104 -8.48 2.88 15.43
N ALA A 105 -8.68 3.12 14.14
CA ALA A 105 -9.99 3.11 13.51
C ALA A 105 -10.36 1.76 12.89
N ASN A 106 -9.36 1.02 12.37
CA ASN A 106 -9.56 -0.22 11.64
C ASN A 106 -8.82 -1.39 12.33
N LYS A 107 -9.60 -2.40 12.75
CA LYS A 107 -9.13 -3.61 13.44
C LYS A 107 -8.13 -4.39 12.61
N ILE A 108 -8.35 -4.54 11.31
CA ILE A 108 -7.46 -5.30 10.43
C ILE A 108 -6.15 -4.53 10.23
N THR A 109 -6.21 -3.22 10.04
CA THR A 109 -4.99 -2.38 10.03
C THR A 109 -4.19 -2.57 11.31
N LYS A 110 -4.86 -2.62 12.47
CA LYS A 110 -4.21 -2.87 13.77
C LYS A 110 -3.53 -4.23 13.84
N GLU A 111 -4.18 -5.28 13.36
CA GLU A 111 -3.64 -6.64 13.33
C GLU A 111 -2.40 -6.76 12.43
N LEU A 112 -2.41 -6.06 11.29
CA LEU A 112 -1.32 -6.09 10.32
C LEU A 112 -0.18 -5.11 10.61
N ASN A 113 -0.42 -4.09 11.45
CA ASN A 113 0.45 -2.93 11.63
C ASN A 113 1.94 -3.27 11.86
N GLU A 114 2.25 -4.25 12.69
CA GLU A 114 3.63 -4.62 13.00
C GLU A 114 4.40 -5.22 11.82
N ASN A 115 3.69 -5.66 10.78
CA ASN A 115 4.26 -6.26 9.58
C ASN A 115 4.17 -5.34 8.36
N LEU A 116 3.51 -4.18 8.49
CA LEU A 116 3.42 -3.19 7.43
C LEU A 116 4.80 -2.58 7.16
N PRO A 117 5.22 -2.45 5.89
CA PRO A 117 6.43 -1.72 5.50
C PRO A 117 6.49 -0.28 6.01
N ILE A 118 5.38 0.45 5.99
CA ILE A 118 5.22 1.73 6.69
C ILE A 118 4.17 1.54 7.79
N ARG A 119 4.63 1.49 9.05
CA ARG A 119 3.75 1.21 10.19
C ARG A 119 3.42 2.46 10.98
N PHE A 120 2.33 2.36 11.75
CA PHE A 120 1.93 3.37 12.71
C PHE A 120 2.47 3.02 14.08
N LYS A 121 3.04 4.00 14.78
CA LYS A 121 3.49 3.81 16.16
C LYS A 121 3.05 4.97 17.02
N ASN A 122 2.57 4.65 18.22
CA ASN A 122 2.28 5.64 19.23
C ASN A 122 3.47 5.77 20.19
N VAL A 123 4.04 6.97 20.28
CA VAL A 123 5.11 7.30 21.22
C VAL A 123 4.62 8.45 22.08
N ASN A 124 4.47 8.20 23.39
CA ASN A 124 4.01 9.19 24.36
C ASN A 124 2.67 9.88 23.98
N GLY A 125 1.73 9.12 23.42
CA GLY A 125 0.41 9.63 23.03
C GLY A 125 0.37 10.24 21.63
N VAL A 126 1.50 10.41 20.95
CA VAL A 126 1.58 10.95 19.60
C VAL A 126 1.67 9.80 18.61
N TRP A 127 0.77 9.72 17.63
CA TRP A 127 0.88 8.78 16.51
C TRP A 127 1.83 9.29 15.45
N GLY A 128 2.51 8.37 14.77
CA GLY A 128 3.42 8.71 13.69
C GLY A 128 3.72 7.50 12.82
N LEU A 129 4.01 7.76 11.56
CA LEU A 129 4.45 6.76 10.58
C LEU A 129 5.96 6.56 10.72
N GLU A 130 6.39 5.31 10.73
CA GLU A 130 7.80 4.94 10.66
C GLU A 130 8.01 3.79 9.68
N HIS A 131 9.17 3.76 9.04
CA HIS A 131 9.57 2.65 8.19
C HIS A 131 9.85 1.41 9.04
N ASN A 132 9.34 0.28 8.59
CA ASN A 132 9.48 -1.03 9.20
C ASN A 132 9.91 -2.04 8.11
N LEU A 133 10.97 -1.65 7.42
CA LEU A 133 11.56 -2.39 6.33
C LEU A 133 12.80 -3.14 6.83
N PRO A 134 13.03 -4.40 6.40
CA PRO A 134 14.29 -5.10 6.60
C PRO A 134 15.49 -4.26 6.14
N GLU A 135 16.64 -4.38 6.82
CA GLU A 135 17.86 -3.59 6.52
C GLU A 135 18.36 -3.73 5.08
N ASP A 136 18.08 -4.86 4.43
CA ASP A 136 18.45 -5.17 3.06
C ASP A 136 17.43 -4.68 2.02
N THR A 137 16.32 -4.07 2.45
CA THR A 137 15.31 -3.53 1.54
C THR A 137 15.91 -2.36 0.75
N LEU A 138 15.95 -2.50 -0.58
CA LEU A 138 16.29 -1.39 -1.47
C LEU A 138 15.11 -0.42 -1.53
N VAL A 139 15.25 0.71 -0.84
CA VAL A 139 14.32 1.83 -0.90
C VAL A 139 14.85 2.87 -1.88
N PHE A 140 14.09 3.13 -2.93
CA PHE A 140 14.30 4.28 -3.81
C PHE A 140 13.29 5.34 -3.44
N SER A 141 13.71 6.35 -2.68
CA SER A 141 12.84 7.47 -2.34
C SER A 141 13.10 8.67 -3.25
N GLY A 142 12.04 9.21 -3.84
CA GLY A 142 12.09 10.38 -4.69
C GLY A 142 11.42 11.58 -4.02
N PHE A 143 12.21 12.47 -3.44
CA PHE A 143 11.78 13.86 -3.25
C PHE A 143 11.80 14.51 -4.65
N TYR A 144 10.91 15.47 -4.94
CA TYR A 144 10.57 16.01 -6.28
C TYR A 144 11.74 16.36 -7.24
N ASP A 145 12.98 16.31 -6.78
CA ASP A 145 14.20 16.80 -7.39
C ASP A 145 15.47 15.96 -7.07
N LYS A 146 15.40 14.90 -6.25
CA LYS A 146 16.54 13.98 -5.98
C LYS A 146 16.08 12.54 -5.72
N LEU A 147 16.71 11.59 -6.43
CA LEU A 147 16.67 10.17 -6.06
C LEU A 147 17.64 9.96 -4.90
N VAL A 148 17.12 9.67 -3.71
CA VAL A 148 17.93 9.49 -2.50
C VAL A 148 17.88 8.02 -2.10
N LYS A 149 19.05 7.41 -1.88
CA LYS A 149 19.18 6.01 -1.43
C LYS A 149 18.78 5.83 0.04
N SER A 150 18.60 6.93 0.78
CA SER A 150 18.34 6.93 2.22
C SER A 150 17.02 7.62 2.55
N ILE A 151 16.29 7.02 3.47
CA ILE A 151 15.14 7.62 4.15
C ILE A 151 15.66 8.78 4.99
N GLU A 152 15.25 10.02 4.67
CA GLU A 152 15.73 11.21 5.37
C GLU A 152 15.10 11.40 6.76
N LYS A 153 13.91 10.83 6.98
CA LYS A 153 13.12 11.03 8.20
C LYS A 153 12.77 9.71 8.87
N GLU A 154 13.15 9.57 10.13
CA GLU A 154 12.86 8.37 10.92
C GLU A 154 11.36 8.22 11.25
N ARG A 155 10.64 9.35 11.38
CA ARG A 155 9.23 9.35 11.79
C ARG A 155 8.44 10.57 11.29
N TYR A 156 7.20 10.36 10.86
CA TYR A 156 6.26 11.42 10.49
C TYR A 156 5.13 11.53 11.51
N GLU A 157 5.09 12.61 12.29
CA GLU A 157 4.17 12.75 13.44
C GLU A 157 3.03 13.76 13.22
N ASP A 158 3.08 14.55 12.14
CA ASP A 158 2.06 15.56 11.87
C ASP A 158 0.70 14.85 11.63
N PRO A 159 -0.38 15.26 12.31
CA PRO A 159 -1.71 14.64 12.16
C PRO A 159 -2.28 14.74 10.74
N ASN A 160 -1.83 15.72 9.95
CA ASN A 160 -2.25 15.92 8.56
C ASN A 160 -1.53 15.02 7.57
N ILE A 161 -0.53 14.25 8.03
CA ILE A 161 0.21 13.32 7.19
C ILE A 161 -0.52 11.98 7.17
N GLY A 162 -0.62 11.40 5.98
CA GLY A 162 -0.98 10.01 5.82
C GLY A 162 -0.14 9.27 4.79
N VAL A 163 -0.48 8.00 4.65
CA VAL A 163 0.20 7.02 3.80
C VAL A 163 -0.80 6.27 2.96
N MET A 164 -0.43 6.10 1.69
CA MET A 164 -0.97 5.06 0.82
C MET A 164 0.14 4.05 0.57
N GLU A 165 -0.10 2.78 0.87
CA GLU A 165 0.91 1.72 0.80
C GLU A 165 0.31 0.43 0.25
N ALA A 166 1.05 -0.29 -0.59
CA ALA A 166 0.67 -1.62 -1.04
C ALA A 166 1.65 -2.69 -0.55
N PHE A 167 1.12 -3.76 0.00
CA PHE A 167 1.88 -4.84 0.62
C PHE A 167 1.40 -6.21 0.12
N ARG A 168 2.27 -7.22 0.23
CA ARG A 168 1.89 -8.62 -0.03
C ARG A 168 0.89 -9.09 1.00
N ASN A 169 -0.20 -9.69 0.54
CA ASN A 169 -1.25 -10.15 1.41
C ASN A 169 -0.77 -11.33 2.28
N PRO A 170 -0.76 -11.21 3.62
CA PRO A 170 -0.28 -12.27 4.51
C PRO A 170 -1.22 -13.48 4.58
N TYR A 171 -2.46 -13.35 4.12
CA TYR A 171 -3.44 -14.44 4.07
C TYR A 171 -3.39 -15.20 2.73
N ASN A 172 -2.75 -14.62 1.71
CA ASN A 172 -2.49 -15.26 0.41
C ASN A 172 -1.42 -14.47 -0.35
N GLU A 173 -0.21 -15.01 -0.45
CA GLU A 173 0.96 -14.30 -1.03
C GLU A 173 0.78 -13.94 -2.53
N GLU A 174 -0.13 -14.61 -3.22
CA GLU A 174 -0.47 -14.29 -4.61
C GLU A 174 -1.37 -13.04 -4.72
N LYS A 175 -1.98 -12.60 -3.62
CA LYS A 175 -2.86 -11.42 -3.54
C LYS A 175 -2.13 -10.25 -2.88
N TYR A 176 -2.77 -9.09 -2.91
CA TYR A 176 -2.21 -7.85 -2.37
C TYR A 176 -3.19 -7.12 -1.47
N GLY A 177 -2.65 -6.42 -0.48
CA GLY A 177 -3.36 -5.42 0.32
C GLY A 177 -2.90 -4.01 -0.06
N VAL A 178 -3.81 -3.04 0.02
CA VAL A 178 -3.50 -1.61 -0.03
C VAL A 178 -4.04 -0.95 1.22
N LEU A 179 -3.24 -0.14 1.90
CA LEU A 179 -3.63 0.67 3.04
C LEU A 179 -3.75 2.13 2.64
N ILE A 180 -4.81 2.80 3.10
CA ILE A 180 -5.02 4.24 3.02
C ILE A 180 -5.34 4.74 4.43
N ALA A 181 -4.40 5.44 5.06
CA ALA A 181 -4.57 5.87 6.46
C ALA A 181 -3.66 7.06 6.82
N GLY A 182 -4.13 7.90 7.74
CA GLY A 182 -3.37 9.01 8.33
C GLY A 182 -2.99 8.81 9.78
N ASN A 183 -2.05 9.64 10.25
CA ASN A 183 -1.75 9.78 11.68
C ASN A 183 -2.99 10.23 12.48
N ALA A 184 -3.86 11.00 11.83
CA ALA A 184 -5.20 11.36 12.29
C ALA A 184 -6.17 11.29 11.10
N ARG A 185 -7.44 11.67 11.34
CA ARG A 185 -8.49 11.71 10.30
C ARG A 185 -8.07 12.60 9.12
N GLU A 186 -7.53 13.77 9.42
CA GLU A 186 -7.07 14.75 8.44
C GLU A 186 -6.00 14.16 7.51
N GLY A 187 -5.08 13.36 8.05
CA GLY A 187 -4.08 12.63 7.26
C GLY A 187 -4.69 11.60 6.32
N THR A 188 -5.72 10.88 6.74
CA THR A 188 -6.44 9.94 5.87
C THR A 188 -7.09 10.71 4.72
N ASP A 189 -7.80 11.80 5.01
CA ASP A 189 -8.44 12.65 4.00
C ASP A 189 -7.44 13.21 2.99
N ASN A 190 -6.27 13.63 3.47
CA ASN A 190 -5.24 14.24 2.65
C ASN A 190 -4.58 13.22 1.70
N THR A 191 -4.37 11.99 2.16
CA THR A 191 -3.90 10.87 1.34
C THR A 191 -4.82 10.62 0.15
N VAL A 192 -6.12 10.81 0.35
CA VAL A 192 -7.16 10.64 -0.67
C VAL A 192 -7.22 11.82 -1.63
N LYS A 193 -7.05 13.06 -1.13
CA LYS A 193 -7.19 14.30 -1.92
C LYS A 193 -6.07 14.50 -2.93
N ILE A 194 -4.93 13.82 -2.76
CA ILE A 194 -3.91 13.81 -3.81
C ILE A 194 -4.49 13.10 -5.04
N LYS A 195 -4.80 13.93 -6.04
CA LYS A 195 -5.51 13.54 -7.27
C LYS A 195 -4.87 12.31 -7.89
N LEU A 196 -5.67 11.24 -7.93
CA LEU A 196 -5.38 9.91 -8.48
C LEU A 196 -4.98 9.99 -9.97
N GLY A 197 -3.73 10.35 -10.26
CA GLY A 197 -3.12 10.14 -11.57
C GLY A 197 -2.50 8.75 -11.62
N ALA A 198 -2.58 8.06 -12.76
CA ALA A 198 -2.07 6.69 -12.90
C ALA A 198 -0.58 6.54 -12.51
N SER A 199 0.23 7.59 -12.68
CA SER A 199 1.65 7.60 -12.27
C SER A 199 1.88 7.54 -10.76
N TRP A 200 0.90 7.96 -9.96
CA TRP A 200 1.00 8.07 -8.50
C TRP A 200 0.83 6.71 -7.82
N PHE A 201 0.20 5.74 -8.49
CA PHE A 201 0.08 4.37 -8.01
C PHE A 201 1.23 3.45 -8.46
N ALA A 202 2.18 3.98 -9.23
CA ALA A 202 3.31 3.20 -9.72
C ALA A 202 4.33 2.87 -8.62
N VAL A 203 4.20 3.44 -7.42
CA VAL A 203 5.10 3.27 -6.26
C VAL A 203 4.55 2.24 -5.26
N SER A 204 5.42 1.74 -4.36
CA SER A 204 5.01 0.86 -3.26
C SER A 204 4.28 1.62 -2.17
N TYR A 205 4.74 2.83 -1.87
CA TYR A 205 4.10 3.70 -0.89
C TYR A 205 4.30 5.18 -1.23
N GLN A 206 3.44 6.01 -0.64
CA GLN A 206 3.51 7.46 -0.67
C GLN A 206 3.13 8.01 0.70
N ILE A 207 3.93 8.93 1.24
CA ILE A 207 3.66 9.69 2.47
C ILE A 207 3.45 11.15 2.08
N ASN A 208 2.31 11.71 2.44
CA ASN A 208 1.91 13.04 2.01
C ASN A 208 0.99 13.76 3.00
N ASP A 209 0.88 15.07 2.83
CA ASP A 209 -0.24 15.87 3.33
C ASP A 209 -1.12 16.34 2.15
N SER A 210 -1.98 17.33 2.37
CA SER A 210 -2.85 17.88 1.33
C SER A 210 -2.13 18.67 0.24
N GLU A 211 -0.91 19.15 0.51
CA GLU A 211 -0.20 20.11 -0.33
C GLU A 211 0.94 19.45 -1.12
N LYS A 212 1.62 18.47 -0.53
CA LYS A 212 2.80 17.85 -1.14
C LYS A 212 3.00 16.40 -0.73
N ILE A 213 3.71 15.69 -1.61
CA ILE A 213 4.33 14.40 -1.29
C ILE A 213 5.62 14.70 -0.52
N TYR A 214 5.74 14.13 0.68
CA TYR A 214 7.00 14.14 1.41
C TYR A 214 7.89 13.01 0.94
N GLU A 215 7.33 11.83 0.74
CA GLU A 215 8.09 10.65 0.39
C GLU A 215 7.28 9.78 -0.56
N GLN A 216 7.95 9.18 -1.54
CA GLN A 216 7.40 8.10 -2.35
C GLN A 216 8.50 7.10 -2.55
N GLY A 217 8.19 5.82 -2.46
CA GLY A 217 9.22 4.81 -2.55
C GLY A 217 8.79 3.48 -3.10
N PHE A 218 9.81 2.73 -3.46
CA PHE A 218 9.69 1.36 -3.93
C PHE A 218 10.36 0.46 -2.90
N TYR A 219 9.72 -0.64 -2.55
CA TYR A 219 10.37 -1.74 -1.83
C TYR A 219 10.21 -3.05 -2.59
N HIS A 220 11.27 -3.84 -2.51
CA HIS A 220 11.33 -5.20 -3.00
C HIS A 220 11.45 -6.12 -1.77
N ARG A 221 10.67 -7.19 -1.74
CA ARG A 221 10.75 -8.24 -0.73
C ARG A 221 11.06 -9.55 -1.43
#